data_AF-A0A1F4PJW0-F1
#
_entry.id   AF-A0A1F4PJW0-F1
#
_cell.length_a   1.000
_cell.length_b   1.000
_cell.length_c   1.000
_cell.angle_alpha   90.00
_cell.angle_beta   90.00
_cell.angle_gamma   90.00
#
_symmetry.space_group_name_H-M   'P 1'
#
loop_
_entity.id
_entity.type
_entity.pdbx_description
1 polymer ?
#
loop_
_entity_poly.entity_id
_entity_poly.type
_entity_poly.pdbx_seq_one_letter_code
_entity_poly.pdbx_strand_id
1 'polypeptide(L)'
;MKKEIYYATGNPVKFEEVKLYLDMHHPDIELKQFKEDIVEPQSDNQEEIAIFKAKQAWDKLKKPVLVDDSGIFIHKYIKTFLAL
;
A
#
# COMPACT_ATOMS: atom_id res chain seq x y z
N MET A 1 -11.30 21.46 8.97
CA MET A 1 -9.99 20.86 8.60
C MET A 1 -10.25 19.47 8.07
N LYS A 2 -9.66 19.11 6.92
CA LYS A 2 -9.71 17.73 6.41
C LYS A 2 -8.80 16.83 7.25
N LYS A 3 -9.13 15.54 7.35
CA LYS A 3 -8.24 14.53 7.93
C LYS A 3 -7.21 14.15 6.89
N GLU A 4 -5.94 14.12 7.25
CA GLU A 4 -4.88 13.77 6.31
C GLU A 4 -4.50 12.30 6.42
N ILE A 5 -4.31 11.64 5.28
CA ILE A 5 -3.67 10.33 5.20
C ILE A 5 -2.63 10.34 4.08
N TYR A 6 -1.49 9.74 4.34
CA TYR A 6 -0.38 9.71 3.39
C TYR A 6 -0.30 8.36 2.70
N TYR A 7 -0.38 8.36 1.37
CA TYR A 7 -0.18 7.14 0.58
C TYR A 7 1.30 6.97 0.24
N ALA A 8 1.92 5.96 0.83
CA ALA A 8 3.32 5.62 0.59
C ALA A 8 3.47 4.86 -0.73
N THR A 9 3.50 5.60 -1.84
CA THR A 9 3.67 5.05 -3.19
C THR A 9 4.48 5.98 -4.07
N GLY A 10 5.46 5.42 -4.79
CA GLY A 10 6.18 6.11 -5.86
C GLY A 10 5.39 6.19 -7.18
N ASN A 11 4.31 5.40 -7.32
CA ASN A 11 3.54 5.33 -8.56
C ASN A 11 2.50 6.47 -8.62
N PRO A 12 2.64 7.45 -9.54
CA PRO A 12 1.71 8.57 -9.64
C PRO A 12 0.31 8.14 -10.11
N VAL A 13 0.20 7.12 -10.96
CA VAL A 13 -1.10 6.64 -11.46
C VAL A 13 -1.92 6.04 -10.32
N LYS A 14 -1.31 5.18 -9.49
CA LYS A 14 -1.97 4.63 -8.28
C LYS A 14 -2.43 5.73 -7.34
N PHE A 15 -1.60 6.77 -7.16
CA PHE A 15 -1.96 7.89 -6.30
C PHE A 15 -3.22 8.60 -6.81
N GLU A 16 -3.26 8.93 -8.11
CA GLU A 16 -4.41 9.63 -8.70
C GLU A 16 -5.70 8.78 -8.67
N GLU A 17 -5.62 7.46 -8.88
CA GLU A 17 -6.76 6.56 -8.77
C GLU A 17 -7.37 6.57 -7.36
N VAL A 18 -6.55 6.40 -6.33
CA VAL A 18 -7.00 6.43 -4.93
C VAL A 18 -7.47 7.82 -4.54
N LYS A 19 -6.81 8.87 -5.03
CA LYS A 19 -7.21 10.25 -4.80
C LYS A 19 -8.60 10.52 -5.36
N LEU A 20 -8.87 10.11 -6.60
CA LEU A 20 -10.18 10.26 -7.23
C LEU A 20 -11.26 9.53 -6.42
N TYR A 21 -11.00 8.30 -5.99
CA TYR A 21 -11.94 7.55 -5.15
C TYR A 21 -12.26 8.27 -3.84
N LEU A 22 -11.23 8.75 -3.12
CA LEU A 22 -11.42 9.47 -1.85
C LEU A 22 -12.11 10.81 -2.05
N ASP A 23 -11.79 11.56 -3.11
CA ASP A 23 -12.47 12.82 -3.40
C ASP A 23 -13.98 12.62 -3.68
N MET A 24 -14.36 11.51 -4.32
CA MET A 24 -15.76 11.19 -4.62
C MET A 24 -16.53 10.65 -3.40
N HIS A 25 -15.91 9.80 -2.58
CA HIS A 25 -16.62 9.04 -1.55
C HIS A 25 -16.32 9.48 -0.12
N HIS A 26 -15.18 10.13 0.10
CA HIS A 26 -14.67 10.57 1.41
C HIS A 26 -14.04 11.97 1.34
N PRO A 27 -14.79 13.02 0.91
CA PRO A 27 -14.25 14.35 0.69
C PRO A 27 -13.68 15.03 1.95
N ASP A 28 -13.96 14.48 3.14
CA ASP A 28 -13.39 14.88 4.42
C ASP A 28 -11.95 14.40 4.64
N ILE A 29 -11.46 13.48 3.81
CA ILE A 29 -10.09 12.96 3.79
C ILE A 29 -9.29 13.68 2.69
N GLU A 30 -8.09 14.13 3.03
CA GLU A 30 -7.09 14.62 2.10
C GLU A 30 -5.99 13.57 1.93
N LEU A 31 -5.87 13.03 0.71
CA LEU A 31 -4.81 12.10 0.36
C LEU A 31 -3.54 12.88 -0.03
N LYS A 32 -2.43 12.59 0.64
CA LYS A 32 -1.11 13.14 0.32
C LYS A 32 -0.18 12.04 -0.16
N GLN A 33 0.65 12.32 -1.16
CA GLN A 33 1.61 11.34 -1.64
C GLN A 33 2.88 11.37 -0.79
N PHE A 34 3.34 10.20 -0.35
CA PHE A 34 4.63 10.03 0.29
C PHE A 34 5.52 9.18 -0.60
N LYS A 35 6.47 9.84 -1.30
CA LYS A 35 7.39 9.18 -2.22
C LYS A 35 8.71 8.93 -1.50
N GLU A 36 8.82 7.77 -0.88
CA GLU A 36 10.07 7.28 -0.29
C GLU A 36 10.38 5.89 -0.81
N ASP A 37 11.65 5.52 -0.75
CA ASP A 37 12.08 4.16 -1.02
C ASP A 37 11.65 3.26 0.15
N ILE A 38 10.66 2.39 -0.08
CA ILE A 38 10.13 1.45 0.92
C ILE A 38 10.51 0.05 0.45
N VAL A 39 11.22 -0.68 1.31
CA VAL A 39 11.67 -2.04 0.97
C VAL A 39 10.47 -2.99 0.96
N GLU A 40 10.35 -3.80 -0.08
CA GLU A 40 9.37 -4.88 -0.15
C GLU A 40 10.06 -6.22 0.14
N PRO A 41 9.69 -6.92 1.22
CA PRO A 41 10.31 -8.19 1.58
C PRO A 41 9.90 -9.26 0.57
N GLN A 42 10.81 -10.18 0.24
CA GLN A 42 10.42 -11.38 -0.51
C GLN A 42 9.60 -12.29 0.40
N SER A 43 8.30 -12.36 0.14
CA SER A 43 7.35 -13.26 0.80
C SER A 43 6.28 -13.67 -0.21
N ASP A 44 5.75 -14.88 -0.07
CA ASP A 44 4.56 -15.33 -0.81
C ASP A 44 3.25 -14.87 -0.13
N ASN A 45 3.36 -14.24 1.05
CA ASN A 45 2.24 -13.70 1.81
C ASN A 45 2.11 -12.18 1.61
N GLN A 46 1.10 -11.74 0.86
CA GLN A 46 0.86 -10.31 0.60
C GLN A 46 0.56 -9.49 1.86
N GLU A 47 -0.07 -10.10 2.87
CA GLU A 47 -0.38 -9.41 4.12
C GLU A 47 0.91 -9.03 4.86
N GLU A 48 1.91 -9.92 4.86
CA GLU A 48 3.21 -9.64 5.45
C GLU A 48 3.92 -8.49 4.73
N ILE A 49 3.87 -8.47 3.40
CA ILE A 49 4.44 -7.40 2.57
C ILE A 49 3.77 -6.07 2.93
N ALA A 50 2.44 -6.02 2.94
CA ALA A 50 1.68 -4.82 3.25
C ALA A 50 1.96 -4.29 4.66
N ILE A 51 1.96 -5.18 5.68
CA ILE A 51 2.28 -4.80 7.07
C ILE A 51 3.70 -4.26 7.18
N PHE A 52 4.68 -4.88 6.52
CA PHE A 52 6.07 -4.43 6.54
C PHE A 52 6.24 -3.06 5.88
N LYS A 53 5.60 -2.83 4.72
CA LYS A 53 5.57 -1.52 4.04
C LYS A 53 4.95 -0.45 4.95
N ALA A 54 3.82 -0.73 5.57
CA ALA A 54 3.12 0.20 6.46
C ALA A 54 4.00 0.62 7.65
N LYS A 55 4.64 -0.35 8.31
CA LYS A 55 5.54 -0.10 9.44
C LYS A 55 6.73 0.77 9.05
N GLN A 56 7.41 0.43 7.96
CA GLN A 56 8.53 1.25 7.47
C GLN A 56 8.10 2.68 7.11
N ALA A 57 6.98 2.83 6.41
CA ALA A 57 6.48 4.14 6.02
C ALA A 57 6.08 4.96 7.26
N TRP A 58 5.42 4.34 8.25
CA TRP A 58 5.17 4.97 9.55
C TRP A 58 6.46 5.38 10.25
N ASP A 59 7.49 4.54 10.24
CA ASP A 59 8.75 4.84 10.93
C ASP A 59 9.51 6.01 10.32
N LYS A 60 9.37 6.24 9.02
CA LYS A 60 9.94 7.40 8.32
C LYS A 60 9.07 8.66 8.46
N LEU A 61 7.74 8.51 8.37
CA LEU A 61 6.82 9.64 8.24
C LEU A 61 6.21 10.11 9.57
N LYS A 62 5.93 9.17 10.49
CA LYS A 62 5.24 9.37 11.78
C LYS A 62 3.89 10.10 11.66
N LYS A 63 3.13 9.77 10.61
CA LYS A 63 1.76 10.26 10.34
C LYS A 63 0.88 9.12 9.84
N PRO A 64 -0.46 9.23 9.89
CA PRO A 64 -1.37 8.22 9.33
C PRO A 64 -0.98 7.86 7.89
N VAL A 65 -0.77 6.58 7.65
CA VAL A 65 -0.23 6.06 6.41
C VAL A 65 -1.15 5.02 5.81
N LEU A 66 -1.27 5.09 4.49
CA LEU A 66 -1.88 4.11 3.62
C LEU A 66 -0.77 3.47 2.79
N VAL A 67 -0.83 2.15 2.62
CA VAL A 67 -0.03 1.38 1.67
C VAL A 67 -0.95 0.45 0.92
N ASP A 68 -0.52 0.03 -0.26
CA ASP A 68 -1.15 -1.04 -1.02
C ASP A 68 -0.10 -2.09 -1.38
N ASP A 69 -0.55 -3.33 -1.54
CA ASP A 69 0.21 -4.39 -2.19
C ASP A 69 -0.75 -5.15 -3.10
N SER A 70 -0.29 -5.53 -4.30
CA SER A 70 -1.14 -6.14 -5.30
C SER A 70 -0.33 -7.12 -6.13
N GLY A 71 -0.93 -8.26 -6.45
CA GLY A 71 -0.25 -9.36 -7.12
C GLY A 71 -1.22 -10.13 -8.01
N ILE A 72 -0.69 -10.81 -9.01
CA ILE A 72 -1.45 -11.68 -9.89
C ILE A 72 -1.13 -13.12 -9.53
N PHE A 73 -2.12 -13.84 -9.02
CA PHE A 73 -1.98 -15.22 -8.58
C PHE A 73 -2.65 -16.16 -9.57
N ILE A 74 -1.85 -16.87 -10.36
CA ILE A 74 -2.34 -17.87 -11.30
C ILE A 74 -2.24 -19.24 -10.64
N HIS A 75 -3.38 -19.79 -10.22
CA HIS A 75 -3.44 -21.03 -9.41
C HIS A 75 -2.58 -22.17 -9.96
N LYS A 76 -2.54 -22.37 -11.28
CA LYS A 76 -1.72 -23.40 -11.94
C LYS A 76 -0.21 -23.28 -11.66
N TYR A 77 0.26 -22.08 -11.38
CA TYR A 77 1.67 -21.76 -11.16
C TYR A 77 1.95 -21.39 -9.69
N ILE A 78 0.95 -21.39 -8.82
CA ILE A 78 1.18 -21.33 -7.38
C ILE A 78 1.86 -22.64 -7.01
N LYS A 79 3.06 -22.56 -6.45
CA LYS A 79 3.70 -23.74 -5.85
C LYS A 79 2.79 -24.17 -4.71
N THR A 80 2.01 -25.22 -4.92
CA THR A 80 1.40 -25.94 -3.81
C THR A 80 2.57 -26.43 -2.97
N PHE A 81 2.81 -25.80 -1.82
CA PHE A 81 3.57 -26.43 -0.75
C PHE A 81 2.71 -27.61 -0.28
N LEU A 82 2.74 -28.71 -1.03
CA LEU A 82 2.38 -30.00 -0.50
C LEU A 82 3.46 -30.27 0.55
N ALA A 83 3.15 -29.90 1.79
CA ALA A 83 3.80 -30.46 2.96
C ALA A 83 3.66 -31.98 2.85
N LEU A 84 4.71 -32.62 2.34
CA LEU A 84 4.99 -34.04 2.49
C LEU A 84 5.92 -34.19 3.68
#